data_AF-A0A952YA10-F1
#
_entry.id   AF-A0A952YA10-F1
#
_cell.length_a   1.000
_cell.length_b   1.000
_cell.length_c   1.000
_cell.angle_alpha   90.00
_cell.angle_beta   90.00
_cell.angle_gamma   90.00
#
_symmetry.space_group_name_H-M   'P 1'
#
loop_
_entity.id
_entity.type
_entity.pdbx_description
1 polymer ?
#
loop_
_entity_poly.entity_id
_entity_poly.type
_entity_poly.pdbx_seq_one_letter_code
_entity_poly.pdbx_strand_id
1 'polypeptide(L)'
;LVVVARLLQNLQHANLRLRFGRLGERMLVSPSFHRRHHAIGVGHEGAAHGCNFGVLFPWWDMLAGTADFTPGVEPTGIRDQLDGRDYGRGFWSQQWRALLRLAGRA
;
A
#
# COMPACT_ATOMS: atom_id res chain seq x y z
N LEU A 1 10.15 -19.84 -9.25
CA LEU A 1 8.86 -19.24 -8.87
C LEU A 1 8.98 -18.19 -7.76
N VAL A 2 9.51 -18.53 -6.58
CA VAL A 2 9.63 -17.61 -5.42
C VAL A 2 10.37 -16.31 -5.75
N VAL A 3 11.48 -16.39 -6.50
CA VAL A 3 12.25 -15.20 -6.90
C VAL A 3 11.42 -14.24 -7.74
N VAL A 4 10.69 -14.75 -8.73
CA VAL A 4 9.81 -13.94 -9.59
C VAL A 4 8.71 -13.26 -8.78
N ALA A 5 8.07 -13.99 -7.86
CA ALA A 5 7.04 -13.41 -7.00
C ALA A 5 7.60 -12.30 -6.08
N ARG A 6 8.80 -12.50 -5.52
CA ARG A 6 9.47 -11.49 -4.68
C ARG A 6 9.90 -10.26 -5.48
N LEU A 7 10.39 -10.44 -6.70
CA LEU A 7 10.74 -9.34 -7.59
C LEU A 7 9.50 -8.50 -7.93
N LEU A 8 8.37 -9.15 -8.23
CA LEU A 8 7.12 -8.45 -8.49
C LEU A 8 6.62 -7.69 -7.25
N GLN A 9 6.67 -8.31 -6.07
CA GLN A 9 6.33 -7.62 -4.82
C GLN A 9 7.26 -6.45 -4.51
N ASN A 10 8.55 -6.57 -4.79
CA ASN A 10 9.48 -5.47 -4.63
C ASN A 10 9.17 -4.33 -5.60
N LEU A 11 8.87 -4.64 -6.87
CA LEU A 11 8.48 -3.67 -7.88
C LEU A 11 7.22 -2.89 -7.46
N GLN A 12 6.24 -3.55 -6.86
CA GLN A 12 5.00 -2.92 -6.38
C GLN A 12 5.22 -1.85 -5.30
N HIS A 13 6.29 -2.00 -4.51
CA HIS A 13 6.68 -1.04 -3.48
C HIS A 13 7.71 -0.02 -3.97
N ALA A 14 8.16 -0.12 -5.23
CA ALA A 14 8.97 0.93 -5.83
C ALA A 14 8.14 2.21 -5.89
N ASN A 15 8.74 3.36 -5.56
CA ASN A 15 8.08 4.65 -5.57
C ASN A 15 7.88 5.19 -7.01
N LEU A 16 7.22 4.38 -7.84
CA LEU A 16 6.97 4.61 -9.26
C LEU A 16 5.46 4.73 -9.48
N ARG A 17 5.07 5.65 -10.37
CA ARG A 17 3.69 5.76 -10.87
C ARG A 17 3.42 4.80 -12.04
N LEU A 18 4.07 3.63 -12.01
CA LEU A 18 4.05 2.68 -13.11
C LEU A 18 2.71 1.97 -13.20
N ARG A 19 2.19 1.90 -14.42
CA ARG A 19 0.97 1.22 -14.81
C ARG A 19 1.28 0.18 -15.87
N PHE A 20 0.51 -0.91 -15.89
CA PHE A 20 0.66 -1.97 -16.90
C PHE A 20 -0.37 -1.85 -18.04
N GLY A 21 -1.08 -0.72 -18.10
CA GLY A 21 -2.15 -0.49 -19.09
C GLY A 21 -3.37 -1.36 -18.84
N ARG A 22 -4.39 -1.22 -19.70
CA ARG A 22 -5.72 -1.84 -19.50
C ARG A 22 -5.70 -3.35 -19.34
N LEU A 23 -4.86 -4.05 -20.12
CA LEU A 23 -4.77 -5.51 -20.08
C LEU A 23 -3.81 -5.99 -19.01
N GLY A 24 -2.64 -5.37 -18.89
CA GLY A 24 -1.63 -5.76 -17.91
C GLY A 24 -2.10 -5.53 -16.46
N GLU A 25 -2.83 -4.45 -16.19
CA GLU A 25 -3.40 -4.18 -14.86
C GLU A 25 -4.51 -5.17 -14.49
N ARG A 26 -5.09 -5.92 -15.44
CA ARG A 26 -6.03 -7.02 -15.16
C ARG A 26 -5.33 -8.35 -14.92
N MET A 27 -4.02 -8.44 -15.14
CA MET A 27 -3.26 -9.68 -15.02
C MET A 27 -2.30 -9.61 -13.83
N LEU A 28 -1.64 -8.47 -13.61
CA LEU A 28 -0.67 -8.31 -12.54
C LEU A 28 -0.90 -7.00 -11.80
N VAL A 29 -0.66 -7.05 -10.49
CA VAL A 29 -0.72 -5.88 -9.61
C VAL A 29 0.46 -4.97 -9.92
N SER A 30 0.15 -3.77 -10.41
CA SER A 30 1.12 -2.72 -10.75
C SER A 30 1.50 -1.88 -9.52
N PRO A 31 2.62 -1.13 -9.57
CA PRO A 31 2.97 -0.18 -8.51
C PRO A 31 1.87 0.84 -8.26
N SER A 32 1.19 1.34 -9.30
CA SER A 32 0.05 2.24 -9.13
C SER A 32 -1.14 1.58 -8.41
N PHE A 33 -1.45 0.32 -8.71
CA PHE A 33 -2.56 -0.41 -8.09
C PHE A 33 -2.28 -0.66 -6.60
N HIS A 34 -1.06 -1.11 -6.29
CA HIS A 34 -0.59 -1.32 -4.91
C HIS A 34 -0.47 0.00 -4.12
N ARG A 35 -0.03 1.08 -4.76
CA ARG A 35 0.04 2.40 -4.13
C ARG A 35 -1.34 2.88 -3.66
N ARG A 36 -2.39 2.60 -4.44
CA ARG A 36 -3.76 2.97 -4.08
C ARG A 36 -4.28 2.21 -2.85
N HIS A 37 -3.87 0.95 -2.66
CA HIS A 37 -4.12 0.22 -1.42
C HIS A 37 -3.55 0.96 -0.18
N HIS A 38 -2.38 1.60 -0.33
CA HIS A 38 -1.72 2.39 0.71
C HIS A 38 -2.17 3.86 0.80
N ALA A 39 -3.13 4.29 -0.03
CA ALA A 39 -3.56 5.68 -0.08
C ALA A 39 -4.38 6.06 1.16
N ILE A 40 -4.04 7.19 1.77
CA ILE A 40 -4.79 7.80 2.89
C ILE A 40 -6.17 8.24 2.38
N GLY A 41 -7.23 7.95 3.13
CA GLY A 41 -8.62 8.30 2.80
C GLY A 41 -9.28 7.51 1.66
N VAL A 42 -8.58 6.60 0.99
CA VAL A 42 -9.12 5.78 -0.12
C VAL A 42 -8.81 4.31 0.05
N GLY A 43 -7.55 3.99 0.31
CA GLY A 43 -7.07 2.62 0.50
C GLY A 43 -7.57 2.06 1.83
N HIS A 44 -6.66 1.77 2.76
CA HIS A 44 -6.98 1.21 4.08
C HIS A 44 -7.99 2.01 4.93
N GLU A 45 -8.32 3.25 4.54
CA GLU A 45 -9.28 4.13 5.22
C GLU A 45 -10.59 4.36 4.43
N GLY A 46 -10.76 3.75 3.26
CA GLY A 46 -11.89 4.02 2.35
C GLY A 46 -13.24 3.40 2.78
N ALA A 47 -14.27 3.64 1.97
CA ALA A 47 -15.67 3.24 2.22
C ALA A 47 -15.90 1.73 2.40
N ALA A 48 -14.95 0.89 1.99
CA ALA A 48 -14.98 -0.57 2.17
C ALA A 48 -13.89 -1.09 3.13
N HIS A 49 -13.35 -0.23 4.00
CA HIS A 49 -12.17 -0.50 4.83
C HIS A 49 -10.91 -0.90 4.02
N GLY A 50 -10.86 -0.54 2.73
CA GLY A 50 -9.79 -0.99 1.85
C GLY A 50 -10.20 -1.10 0.38
N CYS A 51 -9.20 -1.16 -0.49
CA CYS A 51 -9.31 -1.67 -1.85
C CYS A 51 -7.98 -2.37 -2.20
N ASN A 52 -7.95 -3.12 -3.31
CA ASN A 52 -6.72 -3.64 -3.90
C ASN A 52 -5.88 -4.54 -2.96
N PHE A 53 -6.52 -5.53 -2.35
CA PHE A 53 -5.91 -6.46 -1.38
C PHE A 53 -5.02 -7.53 -2.03
N GLY A 54 -5.24 -7.84 -3.30
CA GLY A 54 -4.48 -8.82 -4.05
C GLY A 54 -3.01 -8.42 -4.17
N VAL A 55 -2.11 -9.35 -3.83
CA VAL A 55 -0.67 -9.09 -3.87
C VAL A 55 -0.08 -9.29 -5.28
N LEU A 56 -0.43 -10.38 -5.97
CA LEU A 56 0.12 -10.68 -7.31
C LEU A 56 -0.90 -10.44 -8.41
N PHE A 57 -2.13 -10.88 -8.18
CA PHE A 57 -3.21 -10.89 -9.17
C PHE A 57 -4.39 -10.07 -8.64
N PRO A 58 -4.93 -9.14 -9.45
CA PRO A 58 -6.08 -8.30 -9.10
C PRO A 58 -7.41 -9.07 -9.16
N TRP A 59 -7.39 -10.32 -9.63
CA TRP A 59 -8.60 -11.13 -9.83
C TRP A 59 -9.40 -11.33 -8.54
N TRP A 60 -8.71 -11.45 -7.41
CA TRP A 60 -9.35 -11.57 -6.10
C TRP A 60 -10.18 -10.33 -5.78
N ASP A 61 -9.63 -9.15 -6.03
CA ASP A 61 -10.34 -7.89 -5.85
C ASP A 61 -11.48 -7.70 -6.86
N MET A 62 -11.31 -8.17 -8.10
CA MET A 62 -12.37 -8.12 -9.10
C MET A 62 -13.55 -9.01 -8.72
N LEU A 63 -13.27 -10.19 -8.18
CA LEU A 63 -14.28 -11.14 -7.71
C LEU A 63 -15.01 -10.62 -6.46
N ALA A 64 -14.27 -9.99 -5.54
CA ALA A 64 -14.81 -9.43 -4.31
C ALA A 64 -15.42 -8.02 -4.47
N GLY A 65 -15.28 -7.40 -5.66
CA GLY A 65 -15.74 -6.03 -5.90
C GLY A 65 -14.91 -4.95 -5.21
N THR A 66 -13.66 -5.25 -4.84
CA THR A 66 -12.74 -4.34 -4.12
C THR A 66 -11.63 -3.79 -5.02
N ALA A 67 -11.69 -4.05 -6.32
CA ALA A 67 -10.69 -3.59 -7.28
C ALA A 67 -10.94 -2.12 -7.67
N ASP A 68 -9.94 -1.28 -7.45
CA ASP A 68 -9.91 0.11 -7.88
C ASP A 68 -8.67 0.38 -8.74
N PHE A 69 -8.91 0.51 -10.05
CA PHE A 69 -7.88 0.79 -11.06
C PHE A 69 -7.69 2.29 -11.32
N THR A 70 -8.31 3.16 -10.51
CA THR A 70 -8.16 4.61 -10.63
C THR A 70 -6.69 4.98 -10.43
N PRO A 71 -6.09 5.80 -11.31
CA PRO A 71 -4.71 6.24 -11.15
C PRO A 71 -4.57 7.03 -9.85
N GLY A 72 -3.73 6.54 -8.93
CA GLY A 72 -3.61 7.16 -7.61
C GLY A 72 -2.39 8.06 -7.50
N VAL A 73 -2.61 9.34 -7.17
CA VAL A 73 -1.58 10.31 -6.75
C VAL A 73 -1.76 10.75 -5.29
N GLU A 74 -2.73 10.18 -4.59
CA GLU A 74 -3.08 10.51 -3.21
C GLU A 74 -1.89 10.26 -2.27
N PRO A 75 -1.77 11.00 -1.16
CA PRO A 75 -0.78 10.72 -0.13
C PRO A 75 -0.87 9.28 0.37
N THR A 76 0.27 8.65 0.64
CA THR A 76 0.37 7.30 1.20
C THR A 76 1.01 7.35 2.57
N GLY A 77 0.67 6.40 3.45
CA GLY A 77 1.22 6.30 4.79
C GLY A 77 0.12 6.26 5.86
N ILE A 78 0.49 6.64 7.09
CA ILE A 78 -0.44 6.69 8.21
C ILE A 78 -0.87 8.13 8.41
N ARG A 79 -2.18 8.37 8.48
CA ARG A 79 -2.78 9.70 8.54
C ARG A 79 -2.25 10.56 9.67
N ASP A 80 -2.08 10.01 10.87
CA ASP A 80 -1.66 10.78 12.05
C ASP A 80 -0.23 11.35 11.94
N GLN A 81 0.58 10.86 10.99
CA GLN A 81 1.86 11.48 10.65
C GLN A 81 1.66 12.87 10.04
N LEU A 82 0.55 13.10 9.33
CA LEU A 82 0.16 14.43 8.83
C LEU A 82 -0.25 15.36 9.96
N ASP A 83 -0.76 14.80 11.06
CA ASP A 83 -1.14 15.53 12.28
C ASP A 83 0.06 15.78 13.23
N GLY A 84 1.28 15.48 12.76
CA GLY A 84 2.52 15.72 13.50
C GLY A 84 3.02 14.54 14.32
N ARG A 85 2.40 13.34 14.21
CA ARG A 85 2.92 12.15 14.89
C ARG A 85 4.29 11.78 14.34
N ASP A 86 5.29 11.73 15.23
CA ASP A 86 6.66 11.42 14.86
C ASP A 86 6.91 9.90 14.91
N TYR A 87 7.18 9.31 13.74
CA TYR A 87 7.54 7.90 13.55
C TYR A 87 9.03 7.61 13.68
N GLY A 88 9.87 8.63 13.85
CA GLY A 88 11.31 8.51 13.95
C GLY A 88 12.00 8.37 12.60
N ARG A 89 13.27 8.80 12.58
CA ARG A 89 14.14 8.66 11.42
C ARG A 89 15.14 7.52 11.65
N GLY A 90 15.21 6.60 10.70
CA GLY A 90 16.09 5.44 10.76
C GLY A 90 15.53 4.29 11.62
N PHE A 91 16.17 3.13 11.46
CA PHE A 91 15.72 1.87 12.03
C PHE A 91 15.52 1.94 13.55
N TRP A 92 16.56 2.35 14.30
CA TRP A 92 16.50 2.34 15.77
C TRP A 92 15.45 3.28 16.35
N SER A 93 15.27 4.47 15.77
CA SER A 93 14.25 5.42 16.23
C SER A 93 12.84 4.86 16.05
N GLN A 94 12.58 4.21 14.91
CA GLN A 94 11.29 3.58 14.63
C GLN A 94 10.99 2.44 15.59
N GLN A 95 11.96 1.55 15.85
CA GLN A 95 11.78 0.42 16.78
C GLN A 95 11.56 0.89 18.22
N TRP A 96 12.34 1.87 18.69
CA TRP A 96 12.17 2.40 20.03
C TRP A 96 10.79 3.05 20.24
N ARG A 97 10.33 3.86 19.27
CA ARG A 97 9.00 4.48 19.32
C ARG A 97 7.88 3.44 19.30
N ALA A 98 8.02 2.36 18.53
CA ALA A 98 7.05 1.28 18.53
C ALA A 98 6.92 0.63 19.92
N LEU A 99 8.04 0.38 20.62
CA LEU A 99 8.04 -0.17 21.98
C LEU A 99 7.41 0.79 22.99
N LEU A 100 7.69 2.08 22.91
CA LEU A 100 7.06 3.08 23.79
C LEU A 100 5.54 3.12 23.59
N ARG A 101 5.06 3.03 22.35
CA ARG A 101 3.63 2.99 22.02
C ARG A 101 2.97 1.71 22.55
N LEU A 102 3.65 0.56 22.41
CA LEU A 102 3.17 -0.71 22.96
C LEU A 102 3.02 -0.65 24.50
N ALA A 103 3.90 0.10 25.17
CA ALA A 103 3.85 0.33 26.61
C ALA A 103 2.92 1.49 27.04
N GLY A 104 2.21 2.14 26.11
CA GLY A 104 1.30 3.27 26.40
C GLY A 104 2.01 4.57 26.79
N ARG A 105 3.25 4.80 26.36
CA ARG A 105 4.11 5.92 26.77
C ARG A 105 4.39 6.93 25.64
N ALA A 106 3.55 6.99 24.60
CA ALA A 106 3.80 7.75 23.37
C ALA A 106 2.52 8.15 22.63
#